data_AF-A0A843AN18-F1
#
_entry.id   AF-A0A843AN18-F1
#
_cell.length_a   1.000
_cell.length_b   1.000
_cell.length_c   1.000
_cell.angle_alpha   90.00
_cell.angle_beta   90.00
_cell.angle_gamma   90.00
#
_symmetry.space_group_name_H-M   'P 1'
#
loop_
_entity.id
_entity.type
_entity.pdbx_description
1 polymer ?
#
loop_
_entity_poly.entity_id
_entity_poly.type
_entity_poly.pdbx_seq_one_letter_code
_entity_poly.pdbx_strand_id
1 'polypeptide(L)'
;MPEVLIFDGYIDEPGSLGVPPYIHPLPRAVFGAVRDAGGTPSYITVDQWRNGKKLPPSDLLVVLSGMSVPGRYLRGMPASRRELFQLIEGYRGETVLGGPAALDP
;
A
#
# COMPACT_ATOMS: atom_id res chain seq x y z
N MET A 1 -2.66 17.59 12.75
CA MET A 1 -3.45 16.37 12.47
C MET A 1 -2.47 15.34 11.95
N PRO A 2 -2.54 14.06 12.35
CA PRO A 2 -1.56 13.07 11.93
C PRO A 2 -1.60 12.86 10.41
N GLU A 3 -0.45 12.95 9.76
CA GLU A 3 -0.29 12.71 8.32
C GLU A 3 -0.02 11.22 8.10
N VAL A 4 -0.90 10.53 7.37
CA VAL A 4 -0.81 9.07 7.16
C VAL A 4 -0.58 8.79 5.69
N LEU A 5 0.53 8.13 5.37
CA LEU A 5 0.84 7.70 4.02
C LEU A 5 0.32 6.28 3.79
N ILE A 6 -0.62 6.14 2.87
CA ILE A 6 -1.10 4.85 2.37
C ILE A 6 -0.26 4.49 1.13
N PHE A 7 0.58 3.48 1.28
CA PHE A 7 1.35 2.88 0.20
C PHE A 7 0.62 1.64 -0.33
N ASP A 8 0.05 1.77 -1.52
CA ASP A 8 -0.53 0.65 -2.25
C ASP A 8 0.59 -0.11 -2.97
N GLY A 9 1.10 -1.14 -2.30
CA GLY A 9 2.07 -2.09 -2.83
C GLY A 9 1.43 -3.12 -3.78
N TYR A 10 0.13 -2.96 -4.04
CA TYR A 10 -0.81 -3.92 -4.57
C TYR A 10 -0.97 -5.20 -3.76
N ILE A 11 -2.24 -5.55 -3.59
CA ILE A 11 -2.73 -6.77 -2.96
C ILE A 11 -3.36 -7.63 -4.04
N ASP A 12 -2.97 -8.90 -4.12
CA ASP A 12 -3.60 -9.87 -4.99
C ASP A 12 -4.43 -10.86 -4.17
N GLU A 13 -5.74 -10.66 -4.23
CA GLU A 13 -6.76 -11.52 -3.64
C GLU A 13 -7.82 -11.85 -4.71
N PRO A 14 -8.32 -13.09 -4.74
CA PRO A 14 -9.34 -13.49 -5.71
C PRO A 14 -10.59 -12.63 -5.56
N GLY A 15 -11.06 -12.06 -6.68
CA GLY A 15 -12.27 -11.22 -6.72
C GLY A 15 -12.06 -9.73 -6.47
N SER A 16 -10.83 -9.30 -6.14
CA SER A 16 -10.52 -7.89 -5.85
C SER A 16 -10.07 -7.06 -7.07
N LEU A 17 -9.89 -7.71 -8.23
CA LEU A 17 -9.75 -7.03 -9.52
C LEU A 17 -11.13 -6.50 -9.97
N GLY A 18 -11.49 -5.33 -9.44
CA GLY A 18 -12.69 -4.60 -9.84
C GLY A 18 -12.59 -3.97 -11.24
N VAL A 19 -13.57 -3.13 -11.58
CA VAL A 19 -13.60 -2.35 -12.83
C VAL A 19 -12.57 -1.21 -12.75
N PRO A 20 -11.87 -0.82 -13.84
CA PRO A 20 -10.98 0.33 -13.83
C PRO A 20 -11.62 1.58 -13.20
N PRO A 21 -10.89 2.33 -12.36
CA PRO A 21 -9.49 2.17 -11.98
C PRO A 21 -9.29 1.09 -10.88
N TYR A 22 -8.43 0.11 -11.12
CA TYR A 22 -8.16 -1.03 -10.24
C TYR A 22 -7.54 -0.60 -8.89
N ILE A 23 -8.36 -0.14 -7.94
CA ILE A 23 -7.94 0.22 -6.58
C ILE A 23 -8.60 -0.78 -5.61
N HIS A 24 -7.79 -1.46 -4.79
CA HIS A 24 -8.30 -2.43 -3.82
C HIS A 24 -9.26 -1.76 -2.82
N PRO A 25 -10.26 -2.46 -2.24
CA PRO A 25 -11.12 -1.88 -1.19
C PRO A 25 -10.36 -1.45 0.07
N LEU A 26 -9.28 -2.15 0.42
CA LEU A 26 -8.50 -1.86 1.64
C LEU A 26 -7.87 -0.45 1.67
N PRO A 27 -7.14 0.02 0.64
CA PRO A 27 -6.65 1.40 0.62
C PRO A 27 -7.76 2.45 0.75
N ARG A 28 -8.95 2.18 0.19
CA ARG A 28 -10.12 3.07 0.31
C ARG A 28 -10.67 3.09 1.73
N ALA A 29 -10.77 1.92 2.37
CA ALA A 29 -11.20 1.80 3.75
C ALA A 29 -10.23 2.50 4.71
N VAL A 30 -8.92 2.32 4.53
CA VAL A 30 -7.89 3.02 5.32
C VAL A 30 -7.98 4.53 5.13
N PHE A 31 -8.15 5.01 3.88
CA PHE A 31 -8.32 6.43 3.61
C PHE A 31 -9.51 7.03 4.38
N GLY A 32 -10.65 6.33 4.36
CA GLY A 32 -11.84 6.72 5.12
C GLY A 32 -11.60 6.72 6.63
N ALA A 33 -11.00 5.66 7.16
CA ALA A 33 -10.69 5.53 8.59
C ALA A 33 -9.75 6.64 9.09
N VAL A 34 -8.73 7.00 8.31
CA VAL A 34 -7.81 8.10 8.65
C VAL A 34 -8.58 9.43 8.71
N ARG A 35 -9.49 9.69 7.75
CA ARG A 35 -10.29 10.93 7.76
C ARG A 35 -11.27 10.96 8.93
N ASP A 36 -11.93 9.85 9.22
CA ASP A 36 -12.86 9.70 10.34
C ASP A 36 -12.16 9.94 11.69
N ALA A 37 -10.92 9.47 11.84
CA ALA A 37 -10.07 9.72 13.00
C ALA A 37 -9.48 11.15 13.05
N GLY A 38 -9.79 12.02 12.09
CA GLY A 38 -9.25 13.39 12.03
C GLY A 38 -7.78 13.49 11.58
N GLY A 39 -7.25 12.46 10.90
CA GLY A 39 -5.94 12.47 10.26
C GLY A 39 -6.02 12.83 8.77
N THR A 40 -4.87 13.11 8.14
CA THR A 40 -4.73 13.43 6.70
C THR A 40 -4.13 12.26 5.93
N PRO A 41 -4.91 11.58 5.09
CA PRO A 41 -4.37 10.51 4.26
C PRO A 41 -3.71 11.06 3.00
N SER A 42 -2.53 10.53 2.69
CA SER A 42 -1.90 10.59 1.37
C SER A 42 -1.88 9.21 0.74
N TYR A 43 -1.92 9.13 -0.59
CA TYR A 43 -1.95 7.87 -1.31
C TYR A 43 -0.86 7.82 -2.39
N ILE A 44 -0.09 6.73 -2.40
CA ILE A 44 0.92 6.44 -3.42
C ILE A 44 0.85 4.97 -3.81
N THR A 45 1.03 4.66 -5.09
CA THR A 45 1.16 3.26 -5.55
C THR A 45 2.61 2.88 -5.73
N VAL A 46 2.90 1.58 -5.69
CA VAL A 46 4.24 1.05 -5.99
C VAL A 46 4.74 1.51 -7.36
N ASP A 47 3.88 1.60 -8.37
CA ASP A 47 4.28 2.08 -9.70
C ASP A 47 4.64 3.57 -9.70
N GLN A 48 3.91 4.40 -8.95
CA GLN A 48 4.29 5.82 -8.81
C GLN A 48 5.64 5.96 -8.12
N TRP A 49 5.88 5.17 -7.08
CA TRP A 49 7.16 5.15 -6.36
C TRP A 49 8.31 4.65 -7.23
N ARG A 50 8.11 3.55 -7.98
CA ARG A 50 9.07 3.04 -8.99
C ARG A 50 9.40 4.08 -10.06
N ASN A 51 8.43 4.91 -10.44
CA ASN A 51 8.61 6.03 -11.36
C ASN A 51 9.26 7.27 -10.71
N GLY A 52 9.80 7.15 -9.50
CA GLY A 52 10.57 8.20 -8.83
C GLY A 52 9.72 9.22 -8.07
N LYS A 53 8.41 8.99 -7.89
CA LYS A 53 7.59 9.85 -7.03
C LYS A 53 8.08 9.73 -5.58
N LYS A 54 8.48 10.86 -5.00
CA LYS A 54 8.93 10.92 -3.60
C LYS A 54 7.77 10.64 -2.66
N LEU A 55 8.07 9.95 -1.56
CA LEU A 55 7.11 9.75 -0.48
C LEU A 55 6.87 11.10 0.21
N PRO A 56 5.61 11.52 0.41
CA PRO A 56 5.33 12.71 1.21
C PRO A 56 5.74 12.48 2.67
N PRO A 57 6.11 13.55 3.40
CA PRO A 57 6.31 13.45 4.84
C PRO A 57 5.02 12.95 5.50
N SER A 58 5.16 12.04 6.45
CA SER A 58 4.04 11.42 7.16
C SER A 58 4.51 10.91 8.52
N ASP A 59 3.60 10.85 9.48
CA ASP A 59 3.81 10.34 10.83
C ASP A 59 3.63 8.82 10.91
N LEU A 60 2.83 8.26 9.99
CA LEU A 60 2.54 6.83 9.89
C LEU A 60 2.56 6.37 8.43
N LEU A 61 3.22 5.25 8.17
CA LEU A 61 3.19 4.55 6.89
C LEU A 61 2.27 3.32 7.00
N VAL A 62 1.25 3.23 6.16
CA VAL A 62 0.40 2.06 6.01
C VAL A 62 0.70 1.39 4.67
N VAL A 63 1.32 0.22 4.70
CA VAL A 63 1.69 -0.55 3.51
C VAL A 63 0.68 -1.66 3.30
N LEU A 64 0.05 -1.66 2.12
CA LEU A 64 -0.95 -2.67 1.74
C LEU A 64 -0.37 -3.47 0.57
N SER A 65 0.06 -4.70 0.83
CA SER A 65 0.70 -5.53 -0.20
C SER A 65 0.55 -7.04 0.05
N GLY A 66 0.93 -7.83 -0.96
CA GLY A 66 1.06 -9.29 -0.88
C GLY A 66 0.14 -10.03 -1.83
N MET A 67 0.49 -11.29 -2.08
CA MET A 67 -0.21 -12.15 -3.03
C MET A 67 -0.75 -13.38 -2.31
N SER A 68 -2.07 -13.59 -2.35
CA SER A 68 -2.74 -14.74 -1.72
C SER A 68 -2.79 -15.97 -2.62
N VAL A 69 -2.64 -15.79 -3.94
CA VAL A 69 -2.72 -16.87 -4.93
C VAL A 69 -1.59 -16.76 -5.96
N PRO A 70 -1.00 -17.88 -6.42
CA PRO A 70 -0.05 -17.84 -7.52
C PRO A 70 -0.80 -17.50 -8.82
N GLY A 71 -0.64 -16.27 -9.30
CA GLY A 71 -1.36 -15.74 -10.45
C GLY A 71 -0.46 -15.03 -11.46
N ARG A 72 -0.95 -14.88 -12.69
CA ARG A 72 -0.29 -14.09 -13.75
C ARG A 72 -0.92 -12.70 -13.77
N TYR A 73 -0.17 -11.70 -13.33
CA TYR A 73 -0.64 -10.31 -13.26
C TYR A 73 -0.83 -9.70 -14.64
N LEU A 74 -2.06 -9.28 -14.95
CA LEU A 74 -2.38 -8.70 -16.26
C LEU A 74 -1.83 -7.28 -16.42
N ARG A 75 -1.87 -6.44 -15.36
CA ARG A 75 -1.40 -5.04 -15.38
C ARG A 75 -0.98 -4.60 -13.98
N GLY A 76 0.31 -4.29 -13.81
CA GLY A 76 0.92 -3.89 -12.54
C GLY A 76 1.47 -5.10 -11.77
N MET A 77 2.77 -5.07 -11.47
CA MET A 77 3.43 -6.10 -10.66
C MET A 77 3.30 -5.68 -9.19
N PRO A 78 2.78 -6.52 -8.28
CA PRO A 78 2.87 -6.25 -6.85
C PRO A 78 4.29 -5.93 -6.40
N ALA A 79 4.41 -5.18 -5.31
CA ALA A 79 5.69 -4.90 -4.68
C ALA A 79 6.36 -6.21 -4.28
N SER A 80 7.63 -6.36 -4.64
CA SER A 80 8.44 -7.48 -4.18
C SER A 80 8.78 -7.31 -2.69
N ARG A 81 9.04 -8.43 -1.99
CA ARG A 81 9.54 -8.38 -0.60
C ARG A 81 10.73 -7.43 -0.44
N ARG A 82 11.68 -7.46 -1.38
CA ARG A 82 12.85 -6.57 -1.37
C ARG A 82 12.45 -5.09 -1.43
N GLU A 83 11.49 -4.74 -2.27
CA GLU A 83 10.98 -3.36 -2.36
C GLU A 83 10.28 -2.94 -1.06
N LEU A 84 9.52 -3.85 -0.44
CA LEU A 84 8.89 -3.59 0.86
C LEU A 84 9.92 -3.33 1.96
N PHE A 85 10.97 -4.16 2.06
CA PHE A 85 12.06 -3.91 3.01
C PHE A 85 12.76 -2.59 2.75
N GLN A 86 13.09 -2.29 1.49
CA GLN A 86 13.70 -1.01 1.12
C GLN A 86 12.83 0.20 1.50
N LEU A 87 11.51 0.08 1.29
CA LEU A 87 10.54 1.11 1.65
C LEU A 87 10.51 1.32 3.18
N ILE A 88 10.38 0.23 3.94
CA ILE A 88 10.24 0.25 5.39
C ILE A 88 11.53 0.74 6.06
N GLU A 89 12.69 0.21 5.69
CA GLU A 89 13.99 0.64 6.23
C GLU A 89 14.30 2.10 5.89
N GLY A 90 13.85 2.57 4.72
CA GLY A 90 13.97 3.97 4.32
C GLY A 90 13.02 4.91 5.07
N TYR A 91 11.93 4.38 5.64
CA TYR A 91 10.94 5.12 6.39
C TYR A 91 11.31 5.16 7.88
N ARG A 92 11.62 6.36 8.40
CA ARG A 92 12.11 6.54 9.78
C ARG A 92 10.98 6.67 10.83
N GLY A 93 9.83 6.03 10.59
CA GLY A 93 8.63 6.15 11.41
C GLY A 93 7.91 4.82 11.62
N GLU A 94 6.78 4.86 12.32
CA GLU A 94 5.96 3.68 12.55
C GLU A 94 5.34 3.19 11.24
N THR A 95 5.44 1.88 10.99
CA THR A 95 4.88 1.26 9.79
C THR A 95 3.90 0.17 10.17
N VAL A 96 2.72 0.21 9.56
CA VAL A 96 1.70 -0.85 9.63
C VAL A 96 1.70 -1.59 8.30
N LEU A 97 2.00 -2.88 8.34
CA LEU A 97 1.91 -3.76 7.18
C LEU A 97 0.57 -4.50 7.21
N GLY A 98 -0.16 -4.47 6.10
CA GLY A 98 -1.41 -5.18 5.91
C GLY A 98 -1.50 -5.87 4.56
N GLY A 99 -2.55 -6.66 4.37
CA GLY A 99 -2.70 -7.58 3.24
C GLY A 99 -1.91 -8.88 3.44
N PRO A 100 -1.83 -9.73 2.41
CA PRO A 100 -1.21 -11.05 2.52
C PRO A 100 0.27 -11.01 2.91
N ALA A 101 0.97 -9.91 2.62
CA ALA A 101 2.38 -9.72 2.98
C ALA A 101 2.58 -9.69 4.50
N ALA A 102 1.56 -9.36 5.30
CA ALA A 102 1.64 -9.43 6.75
C ALA A 102 1.65 -10.88 7.29
N LEU A 103 1.25 -11.85 6.47
CA LEU A 103 1.18 -13.28 6.85
C LEU A 103 2.36 -14.08 6.29
N ASP A 104 3.22 -13.46 5.50
CA ASP A 104 4.30 -14.11 4.77
C ASP A 104 5.64 -13.81 5.48
N PRO A 105 6.19 -14.74 6.28
CA PRO A 105 7.32 -14.50 7.20
C PRO A 105 8.65 -14.21 6.49
#